data_AF-X1LV97-F1
#
_entry.id   AF-X1LV97-F1
#
_cell.length_a   1.000
_cell.length_b   1.000
_cell.length_c   1.000
_cell.angle_alpha   90.00
_cell.angle_beta   90.00
_cell.angle_gamma   90.00
#
_symmetry.space_group_name_H-M   'P 1'
#
loop_
_entity.id
_entity.type
_entity.pdbx_description
1 polymer ?
#
loop_
_entity_poly.entity_id
_entity_poly.type
_entity_poly.pdbx_seq_one_letter_code
_entity_poly.pdbx_strand_id
1 'polypeptide(L)'
;NNTQDRYNSIKRALEGSVILPPVELYKIKDEYYVVDGHHRISAGKEMGQEYVDAQIIEYLPAKDSPENTLYLRKFNFEQKMDTGEVFLSRPSGYDRLIWQIDLHQQYLANKMKREVSIKDAAHDWFYSIYQPVIQKIEEEKLT
;
A
#
# COMPACT_ATOMS: atom_id res chain seq x y z
N ASN A 1 -35.58 -3.38 -15.38
CA ASN A 1 -36.07 -4.38 -14.39
C ASN A 1 -35.01 -5.32 -13.81
N ASN A 2 -33.81 -5.49 -14.40
CA ASN A 2 -32.79 -6.41 -13.86
C ASN A 2 -32.01 -5.83 -12.66
N THR A 3 -31.79 -4.52 -12.62
CA THR A 3 -30.97 -3.83 -11.61
C THR A 3 -31.55 -3.89 -10.20
N GLN A 4 -32.88 -3.75 -10.07
CA GLN A 4 -33.57 -3.72 -8.78
C GLN A 4 -33.60 -5.12 -8.14
N ASP A 5 -33.81 -6.16 -8.94
CA ASP A 5 -33.85 -7.55 -8.45
C ASP A 5 -32.48 -8.02 -7.95
N ARG A 6 -31.40 -7.63 -8.65
CA ARG A 6 -30.02 -7.90 -8.21
C ARG A 6 -29.65 -7.12 -6.96
N TYR A 7 -30.11 -5.87 -6.82
CA TYR A 7 -29.93 -5.11 -5.60
C TYR A 7 -30.66 -5.77 -4.41
N ASN A 8 -31.90 -6.21 -4.60
CA ASN A 8 -32.70 -6.87 -3.56
C ASN A 8 -32.17 -8.25 -3.16
N SER A 9 -31.49 -8.98 -4.05
CA SER A 9 -30.82 -10.24 -3.69
C SER A 9 -29.56 -10.00 -2.88
N ILE A 10 -28.76 -8.98 -3.23
CA ILE A 10 -27.57 -8.58 -2.49
C ILE A 10 -27.93 -8.09 -1.09
N LYS A 11 -28.97 -7.26 -0.96
CA LYS A 11 -29.45 -6.74 0.33
C LYS A 11 -29.84 -7.87 1.30
N ARG A 12 -30.59 -8.86 0.82
CA ARG A 12 -30.98 -10.05 1.62
C ARG A 12 -29.79 -10.91 2.04
N ALA A 13 -28.76 -11.01 1.20
CA ALA A 13 -27.53 -11.72 1.54
C ALA A 13 -26.73 -11.00 2.64
N LEU A 14 -26.66 -9.66 2.59
CA LEU A 14 -26.03 -8.85 3.64
C LEU A 14 -26.78 -8.93 4.98
N GLU A 15 -28.12 -8.85 4.95
CA GLU A 15 -28.98 -9.00 6.14
C GLU A 15 -28.85 -10.40 6.77
N GLY A 16 -28.46 -11.42 5.99
CA GLY A 16 -28.25 -12.80 6.45
C GLY A 16 -26.82 -13.15 6.86
N SER A 17 -25.91 -12.17 6.99
CA SER A 17 -24.48 -12.40 7.28
C SER A 17 -23.75 -13.29 6.25
N VAL A 18 -24.18 -13.24 4.99
CA VAL A 18 -23.49 -13.96 3.89
C VAL A 18 -22.30 -13.13 3.45
N ILE A 19 -21.10 -13.73 3.48
CA ILE A 19 -19.90 -13.14 2.91
C ILE A 19 -20.11 -13.01 1.40
N LEU A 20 -20.17 -11.78 0.90
CA LEU A 20 -20.26 -11.52 -0.52
C LEU A 20 -18.89 -11.68 -1.17
N PRO A 21 -18.83 -12.05 -2.46
CA PRO A 21 -17.56 -12.05 -3.19
C PRO A 21 -16.94 -10.65 -3.20
N PRO A 22 -15.59 -10.55 -3.24
CA PRO A 22 -14.89 -9.29 -3.24
C PRO A 22 -15.31 -8.41 -4.43
N VAL A 23 -15.17 -7.10 -4.28
CA VAL A 23 -15.33 -6.15 -5.39
C VAL A 23 -14.09 -6.18 -6.28
N GLU A 24 -14.23 -5.84 -7.55
CA GLU A 24 -13.11 -5.73 -8.47
C GLU A 24 -12.79 -4.25 -8.69
N LEU A 25 -11.54 -3.85 -8.45
CA LEU A 25 -11.09 -2.46 -8.56
C LEU A 25 -9.89 -2.35 -9.51
N TYR A 26 -9.85 -1.25 -10.24
CA TYR A 26 -8.61 -0.73 -10.81
C TYR A 26 -8.02 0.32 -9.88
N LYS A 27 -6.72 0.23 -9.61
CA LYS A 27 -5.97 1.29 -8.92
C LYS A 27 -5.11 2.03 -9.93
N ILE A 28 -5.25 3.35 -9.96
CA ILE A 28 -4.43 4.25 -10.79
C ILE A 28 -3.86 5.29 -9.83
N LYS A 29 -2.54 5.26 -9.62
CA LYS A 29 -1.88 6.08 -8.59
C LYS A 29 -2.54 5.89 -7.21
N ASP A 30 -3.13 6.94 -6.66
CA ASP A 30 -3.75 6.94 -5.32
C ASP A 30 -5.28 6.81 -5.37
N GLU A 31 -5.85 6.53 -6.55
CA GLU A 31 -7.30 6.43 -6.76
C GLU A 31 -7.74 5.00 -7.11
N TYR A 32 -8.97 4.67 -6.70
CA TYR A 32 -9.61 3.38 -6.96
C TYR A 32 -10.88 3.56 -7.80
N TYR A 33 -11.01 2.73 -8.82
CA TYR A 33 -12.12 2.72 -9.78
C TYR A 33 -12.81 1.37 -9.75
N VAL A 34 -14.14 1.36 -9.58
CA VAL A 34 -14.91 0.13 -9.44
C VAL A 34 -15.16 -0.50 -10.82
N VAL A 35 -14.73 -1.74 -10.99
CA VAL A 35 -14.97 -2.56 -12.19
C VAL A 35 -16.22 -3.41 -12.00
N ASP A 36 -16.29 -4.15 -10.89
CA ASP A 36 -17.48 -4.89 -10.45
C ASP A 36 -17.74 -4.64 -8.96
N GLY A 37 -19.01 -4.64 -8.57
CA GLY A 37 -19.41 -4.56 -7.17
C GLY A 37 -20.01 -3.24 -6.71
N HIS A 38 -20.36 -2.32 -7.61
CA HIS A 38 -21.02 -1.05 -7.30
C HIS A 38 -22.19 -1.20 -6.31
N HIS A 39 -23.12 -2.14 -6.55
CA HIS A 39 -24.25 -2.36 -5.64
C HIS A 39 -23.82 -2.91 -4.27
N ARG A 40 -22.75 -3.73 -4.21
CA ARG A 40 -22.21 -4.25 -2.94
C ARG A 40 -21.62 -3.10 -2.12
N ILE A 41 -20.88 -2.20 -2.76
CA ILE A 41 -20.34 -0.98 -2.14
C ILE A 41 -21.48 -0.08 -1.64
N SER A 42 -22.50 0.18 -2.48
CA SER A 42 -23.64 1.01 -2.09
C SER A 42 -24.43 0.42 -0.92
N ALA A 43 -24.72 -0.89 -0.95
CA ALA A 43 -25.43 -1.57 0.13
C ALA A 43 -24.61 -1.61 1.43
N GLY A 44 -23.31 -1.92 1.35
CA GLY A 44 -22.42 -1.86 2.52
C GLY A 44 -22.37 -0.45 3.13
N LYS A 45 -22.25 0.58 2.29
CA LYS A 45 -22.27 1.98 2.74
C LYS A 45 -23.58 2.35 3.44
N GLU A 46 -24.73 1.92 2.92
CA GLU A 46 -26.05 2.12 3.56
C GLU A 46 -26.13 1.42 4.92
N MET A 47 -25.47 0.28 5.07
CA MET A 47 -25.39 -0.49 6.32
C MET A 47 -24.30 -0.02 7.28
N GLY A 48 -23.57 1.06 6.96
CA GLY A 48 -22.49 1.59 7.81
C GLY A 48 -21.20 0.76 7.79
N GLN A 49 -21.01 -0.09 6.79
CA GLN A 49 -19.79 -0.86 6.60
C GLN A 49 -18.64 0.06 6.14
N GLU A 50 -17.55 0.09 6.90
CA GLU A 50 -16.37 0.95 6.65
C GLU A 50 -15.42 0.34 5.61
N TYR A 51 -15.30 -0.99 5.57
CA TYR A 51 -14.36 -1.71 4.72
C TYR A 51 -15.05 -2.75 3.85
N VAL A 52 -14.57 -2.96 2.62
CA VAL A 52 -15.05 -4.01 1.71
C VAL A 52 -13.88 -4.81 1.18
N ASP A 53 -14.05 -6.13 1.07
CA ASP A 53 -13.06 -7.00 0.45
C ASP A 53 -12.96 -6.68 -1.05
N ALA A 54 -11.73 -6.55 -1.56
CA ALA A 54 -11.48 -6.18 -2.95
C ALA A 54 -10.34 -6.99 -3.59
N GLN A 55 -10.50 -7.30 -4.88
CA GLN A 55 -9.43 -7.70 -5.78
C GLN A 55 -9.01 -6.48 -6.59
N ILE A 56 -7.74 -6.10 -6.51
CA ILE A 56 -7.23 -4.87 -7.11
C ILE A 56 -6.23 -5.19 -8.22
N ILE A 57 -6.43 -4.60 -9.40
CA ILE A 57 -5.44 -4.54 -10.47
C ILE A 57 -4.86 -3.13 -10.49
N GLU A 58 -3.58 -2.99 -10.17
CA GLU A 58 -2.88 -1.70 -10.16
C GLU A 58 -2.20 -1.43 -11.51
N TYR A 59 -2.54 -0.28 -12.12
CA TYR A 59 -1.94 0.18 -13.36
C TYR A 59 -0.79 1.14 -13.07
N LEU A 60 0.42 0.73 -13.46
CA LEU A 60 1.61 1.56 -13.32
C LEU A 60 1.73 2.52 -14.51
N PRO A 61 1.99 3.82 -14.27
CA PRO A 61 2.14 4.78 -15.35
C PRO A 61 3.46 4.56 -16.11
N ALA A 62 3.53 5.07 -17.34
CA ALA A 62 4.79 5.13 -18.08
C ALA A 62 5.77 6.11 -17.42
N LYS A 63 7.08 5.92 -17.62
CA LYS A 63 8.12 6.81 -17.11
C LYS A 63 8.32 8.03 -18.02
N ASP A 64 7.24 8.75 -18.28
CA ASP A 64 7.16 9.89 -19.22
C ASP A 64 7.14 11.25 -18.52
N SER A 65 7.01 11.27 -17.19
CA SER A 65 7.03 12.50 -16.38
C SER A 65 7.84 12.33 -15.09
N PRO A 66 8.29 13.44 -14.47
CA PRO A 66 8.94 13.40 -13.15
C PRO A 66 8.04 12.80 -12.06
N GLU A 67 6.74 13.10 -12.12
CA GLU A 67 5.74 12.57 -11.18
C GLU A 67 5.61 11.04 -11.31
N ASN A 68 5.43 10.54 -12.53
CA ASN A 68 5.34 9.10 -12.78
C ASN A 68 6.66 8.39 -12.42
N THR A 69 7.81 9.04 -12.65
CA THR A 69 9.11 8.53 -12.22
C THR A 69 9.19 8.40 -10.70
N LEU A 70 8.69 9.39 -9.96
CA LEU A 70 8.65 9.35 -8.49
C LEU A 70 7.75 8.23 -8.00
N TYR A 71 6.55 8.12 -8.56
CA TYR A 71 5.59 7.08 -8.24
C TYR A 71 6.16 5.68 -8.48
N LEU A 72 6.78 5.42 -9.65
CA LEU A 72 7.40 4.14 -9.96
C LEU A 72 8.56 3.80 -9.01
N ARG A 73 9.36 4.78 -8.58
CA ARG A 73 10.43 4.55 -7.61
C ARG A 73 9.89 4.20 -6.23
N LYS A 74 8.86 4.90 -5.79
CA LYS A 74 8.13 4.58 -4.55
C LYS A 74 7.56 3.16 -4.63
N PHE A 75 6.77 2.86 -5.66
CA PHE A 75 6.17 1.54 -5.86
C PHE A 75 7.22 0.41 -5.81
N ASN A 76 8.32 0.55 -6.55
CA ASN A 76 9.39 -0.46 -6.53
C ASN A 76 10.06 -0.61 -5.16
N PHE A 77 10.22 0.51 -4.42
CA PHE A 77 10.75 0.47 -3.07
C PHE A 77 9.81 -0.30 -2.14
N GLU A 78 8.52 0.04 -2.14
CA GLU A 78 7.51 -0.60 -1.29
C GLU A 78 7.41 -2.10 -1.58
N GLN A 79 7.41 -2.49 -2.87
CA GLN A 79 7.39 -3.90 -3.26
C GLN A 79 8.65 -4.66 -2.82
N LYS A 80 9.83 -4.04 -2.93
CA LYS A 80 11.10 -4.68 -2.55
C LYS A 80 11.22 -4.83 -1.03
N MET A 81 10.79 -3.81 -0.29
CA MET A 81 11.06 -3.68 1.14
C MET A 81 9.89 -4.12 2.03
N ASP A 82 8.70 -4.32 1.48
CA ASP A 82 7.48 -4.67 2.22
C ASP A 82 7.12 -3.64 3.30
N THR A 83 7.31 -2.36 2.96
CA THR A 83 7.02 -1.20 3.82
C THR A 83 6.24 -0.17 3.01
N GLY A 84 5.16 0.36 3.58
CA GLY A 84 4.29 1.36 2.92
C GLY A 84 4.34 2.78 3.50
N GLU A 85 5.22 3.05 4.48
CA GLU A 85 5.15 4.28 5.28
C GLU A 85 6.30 5.27 5.00
N VAL A 86 6.95 5.17 3.84
CA VAL A 86 8.09 6.03 3.49
C VAL A 86 7.76 6.89 2.29
N PHE A 87 7.68 8.21 2.51
CA PHE A 87 7.35 9.19 1.48
C PHE A 87 8.51 10.15 1.26
N LEU A 88 9.08 10.13 0.05
CA LEU A 88 10.14 11.06 -0.36
C LEU A 88 9.68 11.92 -1.53
N SER A 89 10.08 13.19 -1.54
CA SER A 89 9.76 14.15 -2.60
C SER A 89 10.64 14.01 -3.85
N ARG A 90 11.74 13.25 -3.77
CA ARG A 90 12.72 13.09 -4.86
C ARG A 90 12.97 11.61 -5.18
N PRO A 91 12.94 11.21 -6.47
CA PRO A 91 13.12 9.81 -6.87
C PRO A 91 14.44 9.18 -6.38
N SER A 92 15.54 9.94 -6.45
CA SER A 92 16.87 9.49 -6.00
C SER A 92 16.97 9.26 -4.49
N GLY A 93 16.00 9.74 -3.71
CA GLY A 93 15.88 9.45 -2.29
C GLY A 93 15.68 7.95 -2.04
N TYR A 94 14.80 7.30 -2.82
CA TYR A 94 14.52 5.87 -2.66
C TYR A 94 15.75 5.01 -2.96
N ASP A 95 16.54 5.36 -3.99
CA ASP A 95 17.77 4.65 -4.31
C ASP A 95 18.77 4.70 -3.15
N ARG A 96 18.84 5.83 -2.43
CA ARG A 96 19.67 5.96 -1.23
C ARG A 96 19.16 5.12 -0.06
N LEU A 97 17.84 5.07 0.15
CA LEU A 97 17.26 4.23 1.21
C LEU A 97 17.52 2.75 0.95
N ILE A 98 17.39 2.30 -0.30
CA ILE A 98 17.71 0.92 -0.68
C ILE A 98 19.16 0.59 -0.31
N TRP A 99 20.10 1.47 -0.67
CA TRP A 99 21.51 1.29 -0.32
C TRP A 99 21.73 1.25 1.20
N GLN A 100 21.05 2.11 1.97
CA GLN A 100 21.13 2.09 3.44
C GLN A 100 20.61 0.78 4.03
N ILE A 101 19.49 0.27 3.52
CA ILE A 101 18.92 -1.01 3.95
C ILE A 101 19.85 -2.17 3.57
N ASP A 102 20.42 -2.19 2.37
CA ASP A 102 21.37 -3.22 1.94
C ASP A 102 22.62 -3.24 2.85
N LEU A 103 23.12 -2.08 3.28
CA LEU A 103 24.20 -1.98 4.27
C LEU A 103 23.76 -2.50 5.65
N HIS A 104 22.55 -2.15 6.07
CA HIS A 104 22.00 -2.58 7.35
C HIS A 104 21.80 -4.10 7.41
N GLN A 105 21.34 -4.69 6.30
CA GLN A 105 21.23 -6.14 6.13
C GLN A 105 22.58 -6.83 6.35
N GLN A 106 23.66 -6.32 5.74
CA GLN A 106 25.01 -6.84 5.92
C GLN A 106 25.48 -6.71 7.37
N TYR A 107 25.20 -5.58 8.03
CA TYR A 107 25.49 -5.39 9.45
C TYR A 107 24.78 -6.43 10.32
N LEU A 108 23.47 -6.61 10.14
CA LEU A 108 22.67 -7.57 10.91
C LEU A 108 23.12 -9.00 10.67
N ALA A 109 23.39 -9.38 9.42
CA ALA A 109 23.85 -10.71 9.08
C ALA A 109 25.18 -11.05 9.77
N ASN A 110 26.12 -10.09 9.76
CA ASN A 110 27.40 -10.23 10.44
C ASN A 110 27.28 -10.32 11.97
N LYS A 111 26.37 -9.52 12.56
CA LYS A 111 26.10 -9.47 14.00
C LYS A 111 25.43 -10.76 14.49
N MET A 112 24.45 -11.26 13.75
CA MET A 112 23.68 -12.46 14.11
C MET A 112 24.36 -13.77 13.67
N LYS A 113 25.43 -13.69 12.86
CA LYS A 113 26.11 -14.85 12.27
C LYS A 113 25.16 -15.77 11.48
N ARG A 114 24.17 -15.16 10.82
CA ARG A 114 23.20 -15.83 9.94
C ARG A 114 22.77 -14.90 8.82
N GLU A 115 22.21 -15.46 7.77
CA GLU A 115 21.57 -14.67 6.72
C GLU A 115 20.31 -13.97 7.27
N VAL A 116 20.08 -12.75 6.79
CA VAL A 116 18.92 -11.91 7.12
C VAL A 116 18.28 -11.50 5.80
N SER A 117 16.97 -11.66 5.66
CA SER A 117 16.29 -11.26 4.44
C SER A 117 16.30 -9.74 4.28
N ILE A 118 16.20 -9.24 3.05
CA ILE A 118 16.13 -7.80 2.82
C ILE A 118 14.90 -7.17 3.48
N LYS A 119 13.79 -7.91 3.55
CA LYS A 119 12.55 -7.48 4.21
C LYS A 119 12.74 -7.35 5.72
N ASP A 120 13.34 -8.35 6.37
CA ASP A 120 13.63 -8.29 7.81
C ASP A 120 14.60 -7.13 8.11
N ALA A 121 15.61 -6.94 7.26
CA ALA A 121 16.54 -5.83 7.40
C ALA A 121 15.87 -4.46 7.18
N ALA A 122 14.96 -4.35 6.20
CA ALA A 122 14.18 -3.14 5.97
C ALA A 122 13.29 -2.81 7.17
N HIS A 123 12.63 -3.82 7.74
CA HIS A 123 11.79 -3.65 8.93
C HIS A 123 12.60 -3.20 10.14
N ASP A 124 13.73 -3.86 10.44
CA ASP A 124 14.61 -3.45 11.53
C ASP A 124 15.21 -2.05 11.29
N TRP A 125 15.66 -1.75 10.07
CA TRP A 125 16.16 -0.42 9.69
C TRP A 125 15.10 0.67 9.88
N PHE A 126 13.84 0.39 9.52
CA PHE A 126 12.74 1.34 9.65
C PHE A 126 12.55 1.79 11.10
N TYR A 127 12.49 0.85 12.05
CA TYR A 127 12.30 1.18 13.46
C TYR A 127 13.57 1.66 14.16
N SER A 128 14.74 1.14 13.78
CA SER A 128 16.00 1.44 14.44
C SER A 128 16.67 2.74 13.97
N ILE A 129 16.40 3.16 12.73
CA ILE A 129 17.07 4.29 12.09
C ILE A 129 16.07 5.29 11.52
N TYR A 130 15.15 4.87 10.65
CA TYR A 130 14.28 5.81 9.94
C TYR A 130 13.34 6.57 10.89
N GLN A 131 12.55 5.84 11.69
CA GLN A 131 11.58 6.42 12.63
C GLN A 131 12.23 7.40 13.62
N PRO A 132 13.34 7.06 14.31
CA PRO A 132 14.04 8.02 15.18
C PRO A 132 14.51 9.29 14.46
N VAL A 133 14.96 9.18 13.21
CA VAL A 133 15.40 10.33 12.42
C VAL A 133 14.22 11.23 12.06
N ILE A 134 13.09 10.66 11.62
CA ILE A 134 11.88 11.41 11.29
C ILE A 134 11.33 12.12 12.53
N GLN A 135 11.21 11.41 13.66
CA GLN A 135 10.74 11.98 14.92
C GLN A 135 11.60 13.20 15.33
N LYS A 136 12.92 13.11 15.19
CA LYS A 136 13.81 14.22 15.50
C LYS A 136 13.62 15.42 14.57
N ILE A 137 13.41 15.19 13.27
CA ILE A 137 13.12 16.26 12.29
C ILE A 137 11.81 16.98 12.63
N GLU A 138 10.79 16.23 13.04
CA GLU A 138 9.49 16.77 13.47
C GLU A 138 9.61 17.58 14.77
N GLU A 139 10.35 17.08 15.76
CA GLU A 139 10.62 17.77 17.03
C GLU A 139 11.36 19.11 16.82
N GLU A 140 12.30 19.16 15.87
CA GLU A 140 13.06 20.35 15.53
C GLU A 140 12.31 21.34 14.61
N LYS A 141 11.06 21.03 14.21
CA LYS A 141 10.22 21.82 13.28
C LYS A 141 10.90 22.15 11.94
N LEU A 142 11.65 21.20 11.38
CA LEU A 142 12.38 21.38 10.12
C LEU A 142 11.53 21.11 8.87
N THR A 143 10.20 21.16 8.98
CA THR A 143 9.22 20.97 7.89
C THR A 143 8.16 22.06 7.89
#